data_AF-A0AA85BXH0-F1
#
_entry.id   AF-A0AA85BXH0-F1
#
_cell.length_a   1.000
_cell.length_b   1.000
_cell.length_c   1.000
_cell.angle_alpha   90.00
_cell.angle_beta   90.00
_cell.angle_gamma   90.00
#
_symmetry.space_group_name_H-M   'P 1'
#
loop_
_entity.id
_entity.type
_entity.pdbx_description
1 polymer ?
#
loop_
_entity_poly.entity_id
_entity_poly.type
_entity_poly.pdbx_seq_one_letter_code
_entity_poly.pdbx_strand_id
1 'polypeptide(L)'
;MERNRIALTFYDMGVVKFGKYQLKSGIISPIYVDLRILISLPKFMDEIAQSLIALLPNNEIDLICGVPYAALPIAACISVRKNIPMVMCRKEAKSYGTKQMIEGIWKNGQNCVIIEDVVTSGSSVSSVAQLLRQSGIYTEHAIIIIDREQGGPAYLKNHNIKIASLFTLTELLEILHQENRITKEQFDETTLFIHSSPAPKIPSELKFTCSQLDRLNQIIQSKQSRLCVAMDILDPTKLLQLTDEIGLEVCAIKLHLDILLSNTNPEMIIQGLCNLSVKHGFLIIEDRKLADIGQTVYNQLLHGVYRIAEWCDMVTVHCLPGPGVFDAFRKVNQKLLEMENIIK
;
A
#
# COMPACT_ATOMS: atom_id res chain seq x y z
N MET A 1 12.80 -30.84 -3.08
CA MET A 1 12.22 -31.67 -2.01
C MET A 1 11.77 -30.85 -0.81
N GLU A 2 12.64 -30.06 -0.17
CA GLU A 2 12.23 -29.24 0.99
C GLU A 2 11.25 -28.10 0.63
N ARG A 3 11.53 -27.33 -0.44
CA ARG A 3 10.60 -26.29 -0.94
C ARG A 3 9.23 -26.85 -1.33
N ASN A 4 9.15 -27.99 -2.03
CA ASN A 4 7.86 -28.63 -2.36
C ASN A 4 7.07 -28.97 -1.11
N ARG A 5 7.71 -29.59 -0.09
CA ARG A 5 7.02 -29.91 1.17
C ARG A 5 6.47 -28.66 1.86
N ILE A 6 7.23 -27.56 1.87
CA ILE A 6 6.79 -26.29 2.45
C ILE A 6 5.57 -25.75 1.71
N ALA A 7 5.62 -25.69 0.37
CA ALA A 7 4.52 -25.23 -0.47
C ALA A 7 3.25 -26.06 -0.26
N LEU A 8 3.38 -27.39 -0.23
CA LEU A 8 2.27 -28.30 0.05
C LEU A 8 1.69 -28.08 1.44
N THR A 9 2.54 -27.90 2.45
CA THR A 9 2.08 -27.62 3.82
C THR A 9 1.38 -26.27 3.92
N PHE A 10 1.82 -25.25 3.18
CA PHE A 10 1.11 -23.97 3.10
C PHE A 10 -0.31 -24.14 2.55
N TYR A 11 -0.50 -24.98 1.54
CA TYR A 11 -1.83 -25.28 1.02
C TYR A 11 -2.65 -26.10 2.01
N ASP A 12 -2.11 -27.23 2.47
CA ASP A 12 -2.83 -28.21 3.30
C ASP A 12 -3.26 -27.62 4.66
N MET A 13 -2.49 -26.68 5.21
CA MET A 13 -2.81 -25.98 6.47
C MET A 13 -3.62 -24.69 6.27
N GLY A 14 -3.99 -24.36 5.03
CA GLY A 14 -4.78 -23.17 4.71
C GLY A 14 -4.03 -21.85 4.90
N VAL A 15 -2.70 -21.85 4.83
CA VAL A 15 -1.90 -20.62 4.71
C VAL A 15 -2.18 -19.97 3.34
N VAL A 16 -2.28 -20.79 2.30
CA VAL A 16 -2.67 -20.35 0.94
C VAL A 16 -4.08 -20.83 0.66
N LYS A 17 -4.96 -19.91 0.27
CA LYS A 17 -6.38 -20.19 0.00
C LYS A 17 -6.78 -19.65 -1.37
N PHE A 18 -7.61 -20.41 -2.08
CA PHE A 18 -8.15 -20.05 -3.40
C PHE A 18 -9.65 -19.76 -3.30
N GLY A 19 -10.09 -18.73 -4.02
CA GLY A 19 -11.46 -18.23 -3.96
C GLY A 19 -11.50 -16.70 -4.11
N LYS A 20 -12.67 -16.09 -3.97
CA LYS A 20 -12.82 -14.63 -4.12
C LYS A 20 -12.59 -13.93 -2.78
N TYR A 21 -11.43 -13.29 -2.64
CA TYR A 21 -11.06 -12.56 -1.42
C TYR A 21 -10.90 -11.07 -1.69
N GLN A 22 -11.58 -10.24 -0.91
CA GLN A 22 -11.37 -8.80 -0.96
C GLN A 22 -10.09 -8.44 -0.19
N LEU A 23 -9.09 -7.91 -0.89
CA LEU A 23 -7.86 -7.41 -0.27
C LEU A 23 -8.11 -6.08 0.43
N LYS A 24 -7.17 -5.63 1.27
CA LYS A 24 -7.23 -4.29 1.89
C LYS A 24 -7.28 -3.15 0.86
N SER A 25 -6.81 -3.39 -0.36
CA SER A 25 -6.92 -2.46 -1.48
C SER A 25 -8.33 -2.39 -2.11
N GLY A 26 -9.27 -3.23 -1.67
CA GLY A 26 -10.60 -3.39 -2.28
C GLY A 26 -10.61 -4.30 -3.51
N ILE A 27 -9.44 -4.70 -4.03
CA ILE A 27 -9.31 -5.62 -5.17
C ILE A 27 -9.77 -7.02 -4.75
N ILE A 28 -10.58 -7.66 -5.60
CA ILE A 28 -10.91 -9.08 -5.47
C ILE A 28 -9.76 -9.90 -6.02
N SER A 29 -9.10 -10.67 -5.16
CA SER A 29 -8.02 -11.58 -5.52
C SER A 29 -8.53 -13.02 -5.52
N PRO A 30 -8.13 -13.85 -6.51
CA PRO A 30 -8.45 -15.28 -6.55
C PRO A 30 -7.64 -16.09 -5.51
N ILE A 31 -6.68 -15.44 -4.85
CA ILE A 31 -5.74 -16.06 -3.90
C ILE A 31 -5.53 -15.17 -2.66
N TYR A 32 -5.57 -15.80 -1.49
CA TYR A 32 -5.26 -15.17 -0.21
C TYR A 32 -4.17 -15.94 0.53
N VAL A 33 -3.23 -15.21 1.14
CA VAL A 33 -2.10 -15.76 1.88
C VAL A 33 -2.18 -15.23 3.31
N ASP A 34 -2.24 -16.13 4.30
CA ASP A 34 -2.30 -15.80 5.73
C ASP A 34 -1.25 -16.57 6.53
N LEU A 35 -0.07 -15.97 6.65
CA LEU A 35 1.06 -16.57 7.39
C LEU A 35 0.91 -16.46 8.91
N ARG A 36 -0.12 -15.78 9.44
CA ARG A 36 -0.38 -15.76 10.89
C ARG A 36 -0.73 -17.13 11.44
N ILE A 37 -1.21 -18.05 10.59
CA ILE A 37 -1.51 -19.44 10.96
C ILE A 37 -0.25 -20.17 11.46
N LEU A 38 0.95 -19.76 11.03
CA LEU A 38 2.21 -20.43 11.38
C LEU A 38 2.48 -20.46 12.89
N ILE A 39 1.96 -19.49 13.66
CA ILE A 39 2.13 -19.47 15.12
C ILE A 39 1.50 -20.69 15.80
N SER A 40 0.50 -21.30 15.17
CA SER A 40 -0.16 -22.52 15.64
C SER A 40 0.57 -23.80 15.20
N LEU A 41 1.62 -23.67 14.39
CA LEU A 41 2.39 -24.77 13.81
C LEU A 41 3.88 -24.63 14.17
N PRO A 42 4.29 -24.72 15.44
CA PRO A 42 5.62 -24.32 15.90
C PRO A 42 6.78 -25.05 15.22
N LYS A 43 6.63 -26.36 14.94
CA LYS A 43 7.64 -27.13 14.20
C LYS A 43 7.81 -26.59 12.77
N PHE A 44 6.70 -26.32 12.10
CA PHE A 44 6.72 -25.81 10.74
C PHE A 44 7.22 -24.36 10.69
N MET A 45 6.86 -23.53 11.67
CA MET A 45 7.41 -22.18 11.81
C MET A 45 8.94 -22.19 12.01
N ASP A 46 9.48 -23.14 12.77
CA ASP A 46 10.93 -23.33 12.93
C ASP A 46 11.61 -23.75 11.61
N GLU A 47 10.96 -24.62 10.83
CA GLU A 47 11.44 -25.01 9.49
C GLU A 47 11.45 -23.84 8.50
N ILE A 48 10.41 -22.98 8.54
CA ILE A 48 10.40 -21.73 7.75
C ILE A 48 11.54 -20.82 8.19
N ALA A 49 11.72 -20.60 9.50
CA ALA A 49 12.82 -19.78 10.01
C ALA A 49 14.19 -20.31 9.55
N GLN A 50 14.39 -21.64 9.57
CA GLN A 50 15.61 -22.27 9.06
C GLN A 50 15.81 -22.03 7.55
N SER A 51 14.73 -22.06 6.77
CA SER A 51 14.79 -21.78 5.33
C SER A 51 15.13 -20.31 5.06
N LEU A 52 14.59 -19.36 5.83
CA LEU A 52 14.90 -17.94 5.71
C LEU A 52 16.33 -17.61 6.15
N ILE A 53 16.88 -18.35 7.13
CA ILE A 53 18.28 -18.21 7.54
C ILE A 53 19.24 -18.44 6.37
N ALA A 54 18.92 -19.37 5.47
CA ALA A 54 19.74 -19.65 4.28
C ALA A 54 19.73 -18.51 3.25
N LEU A 55 18.77 -17.58 3.35
CA LEU A 55 18.64 -16.41 2.49
C LEU A 55 19.31 -15.16 3.07
N LEU A 56 19.76 -15.21 4.32
CA LEU A 56 20.44 -14.09 4.96
C LEU A 56 21.72 -13.71 4.19
N PRO A 57 22.06 -12.41 4.10
CA PRO A 57 23.30 -12.00 3.44
C PRO A 57 24.52 -12.58 4.17
N ASN A 58 25.60 -12.80 3.42
CA ASN A 58 26.86 -13.32 3.99
C ASN A 58 27.61 -12.30 4.88
N ASN A 59 27.17 -11.04 4.87
CA ASN A 59 27.78 -9.97 5.65
C ASN A 59 27.41 -10.09 7.14
N GLU A 60 28.12 -9.36 7.99
CA GLU A 60 27.80 -9.29 9.42
C GLU A 60 26.40 -8.68 9.63
N ILE A 61 25.59 -9.35 10.46
CA ILE A 61 24.23 -8.93 10.80
C ILE A 61 24.20 -8.69 12.30
N ASP A 62 24.06 -7.42 12.69
CA ASP A 62 24.00 -7.02 14.09
C ASP A 62 22.60 -7.19 14.68
N LEU A 63 21.58 -6.94 13.85
CA LEU A 63 20.18 -6.86 14.28
C LEU A 63 19.24 -7.53 13.27
N ILE A 64 18.13 -8.05 13.78
CA ILE A 64 16.98 -8.46 12.97
C ILE A 64 15.76 -7.62 13.35
N CYS A 65 14.97 -7.21 12.35
CA CYS A 65 13.71 -6.50 12.59
C CYS A 65 12.56 -7.18 11.85
N GLY A 66 11.57 -7.71 12.58
CA GLY A 66 10.35 -8.20 11.97
C GLY A 66 9.37 -7.07 11.67
N VAL A 67 8.73 -7.08 10.49
CA VAL A 67 7.64 -6.14 10.20
C VAL A 67 6.36 -6.53 10.96
N PRO A 68 5.71 -5.58 11.67
CA PRO A 68 4.53 -5.92 12.45
C PRO A 68 3.29 -6.27 11.59
N TYR A 69 2.53 -7.32 11.89
CA TYR A 69 2.64 -8.21 13.07
C TYR A 69 3.05 -9.63 12.70
N ALA A 70 2.71 -10.09 11.50
CA ALA A 70 2.79 -11.49 11.11
C ALA A 70 4.24 -11.99 10.98
N ALA A 71 5.19 -11.12 10.67
CA ALA A 71 6.60 -11.49 10.57
C ALA A 71 7.31 -11.54 11.94
N LEU A 72 6.74 -10.97 13.00
CA LEU A 72 7.38 -10.90 14.33
C LEU A 72 7.72 -12.27 14.94
N PRO A 73 6.81 -13.27 14.94
CA PRO A 73 7.11 -14.58 15.50
C PRO A 73 8.26 -15.28 14.77
N ILE A 74 8.31 -15.14 13.44
CA ILE A 74 9.34 -15.75 12.60
C ILE A 74 10.67 -15.02 12.76
N ALA A 75 10.67 -13.70 12.82
CA ALA A 75 11.85 -12.91 13.15
C ALA A 75 12.44 -13.31 14.52
N ALA A 76 11.58 -13.56 15.51
CA ALA A 76 12.00 -14.05 16.82
C ALA A 76 12.62 -15.46 16.74
N CYS A 77 12.04 -16.38 15.96
CA CYS A 77 12.66 -17.69 15.72
C CYS A 77 14.05 -17.56 15.09
N ILE A 78 14.21 -16.72 14.06
CA ILE A 78 15.52 -16.51 13.42
C ILE A 78 16.53 -15.91 14.43
N SER A 79 16.11 -14.90 15.19
CA SER A 79 16.91 -14.24 16.23
C SER A 79 17.45 -15.24 17.24
N VAL A 80 16.58 -16.09 17.80
CA VAL A 80 16.97 -17.12 18.78
C VAL A 80 17.92 -18.15 18.16
N ARG A 81 17.63 -18.63 16.95
CA ARG A 81 18.46 -19.66 16.29
C ARG A 81 19.85 -19.17 15.91
N LYS A 82 19.96 -17.91 15.46
CA LYS A 82 21.24 -17.32 15.03
C LYS A 82 21.96 -16.55 16.14
N ASN A 83 21.34 -16.43 17.30
CA ASN A 83 21.81 -15.58 18.40
C ASN A 83 22.08 -14.14 17.94
N ILE A 84 21.17 -13.60 17.11
CA ILE A 84 21.23 -12.22 16.61
C ILE A 84 20.17 -11.41 17.37
N PRO A 85 20.51 -10.31 18.03
CA PRO A 85 19.52 -9.47 18.72
C PRO A 85 18.40 -8.98 17.80
N MET A 86 17.18 -8.91 18.33
CA MET A 86 16.01 -8.45 17.60
C MET A 86 15.57 -7.06 18.07
N VAL A 87 15.20 -6.21 17.12
CA VAL A 87 14.43 -4.99 17.34
C VAL A 87 13.06 -5.12 16.69
N MET A 88 12.11 -4.31 17.12
CA MET A 88 10.76 -4.31 16.58
C MET A 88 10.24 -2.88 16.44
N CYS A 89 9.80 -2.51 15.24
CA CYS A 89 9.07 -1.28 15.03
C CYS A 89 7.62 -1.41 15.54
N ARG A 90 7.05 -0.34 16.10
CA ARG A 90 5.63 -0.28 16.44
C ARG A 90 4.82 0.27 15.26
N LYS A 91 3.57 -0.15 15.12
CA LYS A 91 2.62 0.53 14.21
C LYS A 91 2.12 1.86 14.77
N GLU A 92 2.05 1.97 16.09
CA GLU A 92 1.51 3.14 16.79
C GLU A 92 2.49 3.58 17.88
N ALA A 93 2.66 4.90 18.02
CA ALA A 93 3.46 5.48 19.08
C ALA A 93 2.82 5.19 20.45
N LYS A 94 3.63 5.08 21.51
CA LYS A 94 3.10 5.04 22.87
C LYS A 94 2.37 6.36 23.17
N SER A 95 1.15 6.29 23.70
CA SER A 95 0.40 7.46 24.20
C SER A 95 1.01 8.06 25.48
N TYR A 96 1.91 7.34 26.15
CA TYR A 96 2.62 7.73 27.37
C TYR A 96 4.09 7.24 27.35
N GLY A 97 5.02 8.02 27.90
CA GLY A 97 6.47 7.69 27.94
C GLY A 97 7.30 8.31 26.80
N THR A 98 8.43 7.69 26.44
CA THR A 98 9.46 8.23 25.51
C THR A 98 9.02 8.39 24.04
N LYS A 99 7.76 8.09 23.70
CA LYS A 99 7.20 8.10 22.32
C LYS A 99 8.04 7.34 21.28
N GLN A 100 8.87 6.40 21.72
CA GLN A 100 9.75 5.63 20.84
C GLN A 100 8.95 4.65 19.97
N MET A 101 9.31 4.61 18.69
CA MET A 101 8.69 3.77 17.66
C MET A 101 9.44 2.45 17.44
N ILE A 102 10.58 2.25 18.08
CA ILE A 102 11.38 1.02 18.02
C ILE A 102 11.56 0.49 19.44
N GLU A 103 11.30 -0.80 19.62
CA GLU A 103 11.57 -1.55 20.85
C GLU A 103 12.80 -2.44 20.64
N GLY A 104 13.57 -2.67 21.71
CA GLY A 104 14.83 -3.42 21.69
C GLY A 104 16.03 -2.56 22.06
N ILE A 105 17.23 -3.15 22.03
CA ILE A 105 18.49 -2.47 22.36
C ILE A 105 19.33 -2.43 21.08
N TRP A 106 19.77 -1.23 20.69
CA TRP A 106 20.64 -1.02 19.54
C TRP A 106 21.68 0.06 19.79
N LYS A 107 22.67 0.11 18.89
CA LYS A 107 23.69 1.16 18.82
C LYS A 107 23.67 1.76 17.40
N ASN A 108 24.06 3.03 17.31
CA ASN A 108 24.21 3.69 16.02
C ASN A 108 25.25 2.95 15.16
N GLY A 109 24.94 2.80 13.89
CA GLY A 109 25.81 2.17 12.90
C GLY A 109 25.69 0.65 12.77
N GLN A 110 24.79 0.01 13.54
CA GLN A 110 24.53 -1.42 13.39
C GLN A 110 23.76 -1.75 12.11
N ASN A 111 24.08 -2.89 11.50
CA ASN A 111 23.41 -3.42 10.32
C ASN A 111 22.22 -4.30 10.71
N CYS A 112 21.05 -3.94 10.22
CA CYS A 112 19.80 -4.66 10.46
C CYS A 112 19.25 -5.28 9.19
N VAL A 113 18.79 -6.53 9.30
CA VAL A 113 18.04 -7.23 8.25
C VAL A 113 16.55 -7.24 8.62
N ILE A 114 15.71 -6.83 7.67
CA ILE A 114 14.26 -6.84 7.85
C ILE A 114 13.69 -8.22 7.49
N ILE A 115 12.75 -8.72 8.28
CA ILE A 115 12.02 -9.96 8.00
C ILE A 115 10.55 -9.60 7.77
N GLU A 116 10.00 -10.06 6.64
CA GLU A 116 8.62 -9.82 6.23
C GLU A 116 7.93 -11.14 5.85
N ASP A 117 6.62 -11.22 6.09
CA ASP A 117 5.83 -12.40 5.73
C ASP A 117 5.45 -12.37 4.24
N VAL A 118 4.73 -11.35 3.80
CA VAL A 118 4.25 -11.21 2.42
C VAL A 118 4.58 -9.83 1.86
N VAL A 119 5.24 -9.77 0.72
CA VAL A 119 5.42 -8.53 -0.03
C VAL A 119 4.44 -8.46 -1.20
N THR A 120 3.69 -7.36 -1.26
CA THR A 120 2.92 -6.93 -2.44
C THR A 120 3.64 -5.77 -3.14
N SER A 121 3.41 -4.54 -2.67
CA SER A 121 4.03 -3.33 -3.19
C SER A 121 5.38 -2.99 -2.54
N GLY A 122 5.68 -3.59 -1.37
CA GLY A 122 6.91 -3.33 -0.62
C GLY A 122 6.87 -2.11 0.30
N SER A 123 5.74 -1.40 0.40
CA SER A 123 5.63 -0.19 1.23
C SER A 123 5.90 -0.44 2.71
N SER A 124 5.37 -1.53 3.28
CA SER A 124 5.54 -1.87 4.70
C SER A 124 7.01 -2.05 5.08
N VAL A 125 7.76 -2.77 4.24
CA VAL A 125 9.20 -2.96 4.42
C VAL A 125 9.95 -1.62 4.29
N SER A 126 9.60 -0.78 3.31
CA SER A 126 10.21 0.54 3.13
C SER A 126 9.98 1.46 4.34
N SER A 127 8.75 1.50 4.87
CA SER A 127 8.42 2.31 6.06
C SER A 127 9.21 1.85 7.31
N VAL A 128 9.35 0.54 7.51
CA VAL A 128 10.20 0.00 8.58
C VAL A 128 11.67 0.37 8.36
N ALA A 129 12.17 0.22 7.13
CA ALA A 129 13.54 0.58 6.80
C ALA A 129 13.85 2.06 7.07
N GLN A 130 12.93 2.96 6.70
CA GLN A 130 13.06 4.38 6.96
C GLN A 130 13.11 4.69 8.46
N LEU A 131 12.25 4.05 9.26
CA LEU A 131 12.23 4.23 10.70
C LEU A 131 13.53 3.75 11.39
N LEU A 132 14.05 2.60 10.96
CA LEU A 132 15.35 2.09 11.41
C LEU A 132 16.48 3.08 11.05
N ARG A 133 16.51 3.56 9.80
CA ARG A 133 17.52 4.54 9.32
C ARG A 133 17.47 5.85 10.11
N GLN A 134 16.27 6.37 10.39
CA GLN A 134 16.09 7.57 11.22
C GLN A 134 16.61 7.40 12.65
N SER A 135 16.69 6.16 13.14
CA SER A 135 17.18 5.82 14.48
C SER A 135 18.66 5.40 14.49
N GLY A 136 19.39 5.67 13.40
CA GLY A 136 20.81 5.39 13.28
C GLY A 136 21.17 3.94 12.94
N ILE A 137 20.20 3.12 12.54
CA ILE A 137 20.40 1.71 12.16
C ILE A 137 20.49 1.61 10.63
N TYR A 138 21.55 1.00 10.12
CA TYR A 138 21.69 0.74 8.69
C TYR A 138 20.84 -0.47 8.30
N THR A 139 20.12 -0.38 7.18
CA THR A 139 19.33 -1.49 6.64
C THR A 139 19.29 -1.40 5.13
N GLU A 140 19.77 -2.45 4.48
CA GLU A 140 19.83 -2.60 3.02
C GLU A 140 19.27 -3.95 2.55
N HIS A 141 18.85 -4.82 3.45
CA HIS A 141 18.40 -6.17 3.12
C HIS A 141 17.06 -6.49 3.79
N ALA A 142 16.15 -7.11 3.03
CA ALA A 142 14.93 -7.69 3.56
C ALA A 142 14.75 -9.13 3.07
N ILE A 143 14.40 -10.03 3.98
CA ILE A 143 14.09 -11.44 3.70
C ILE A 143 12.58 -11.64 3.83
N ILE A 144 11.98 -12.24 2.81
CA ILE A 144 10.53 -12.32 2.64
C ILE A 144 10.13 -13.80 2.54
N ILE A 145 8.99 -14.18 3.10
CA ILE A 145 8.49 -15.56 2.90
C ILE A 145 7.87 -15.69 1.51
N ILE A 146 6.90 -14.83 1.17
CA ILE A 146 6.22 -14.85 -0.13
C ILE A 146 6.27 -13.47 -0.80
N ASP A 147 6.91 -13.38 -1.96
CA ASP A 147 6.76 -12.24 -2.88
C ASP A 147 5.56 -12.48 -3.80
N ARG A 148 4.57 -11.58 -3.79
CA ARG A 148 3.39 -11.66 -4.66
C ARG A 148 3.67 -11.25 -6.11
N GLU A 149 4.86 -10.75 -6.41
CA GLU A 149 5.29 -10.31 -7.76
C GLU A 149 4.49 -9.13 -8.28
N GLN A 150 3.92 -8.34 -7.37
CA GLN A 150 3.12 -7.17 -7.67
C GLN A 150 3.96 -5.91 -7.42
N GLY A 151 5.14 -5.81 -8.03
CA GLY A 151 5.99 -4.59 -8.03
C GLY A 151 6.86 -4.32 -6.80
N GLY A 152 6.74 -5.11 -5.72
CA GLY A 152 7.58 -5.01 -4.52
C GLY A 152 9.09 -5.00 -4.75
N PRO A 153 9.67 -5.92 -5.54
CA PRO A 153 11.11 -5.97 -5.79
C PRO A 153 11.68 -4.66 -6.36
N ALA A 154 11.03 -4.11 -7.39
CA ALA A 154 11.46 -2.87 -8.02
C ALA A 154 11.31 -1.67 -7.08
N TYR A 155 10.20 -1.59 -6.33
CA TYR A 155 9.96 -0.53 -5.37
C TYR A 155 11.01 -0.51 -4.25
N LEU A 156 11.32 -1.68 -3.67
CA LEU A 156 12.30 -1.81 -2.60
C LEU A 156 13.73 -1.54 -3.08
N LYS A 157 14.07 -1.97 -4.30
CA LYS A 157 15.36 -1.63 -4.92
C LYS A 157 15.54 -0.11 -5.03
N ASN A 158 14.51 0.64 -5.41
CA ASN A 158 14.55 2.10 -5.48
C ASN A 158 14.71 2.78 -4.11
N HIS A 159 14.40 2.08 -3.02
CA HIS A 159 14.62 2.52 -1.63
C HIS A 159 15.93 1.97 -1.03
N ASN A 160 16.85 1.49 -1.88
CA ASN A 160 18.11 0.87 -1.49
C ASN A 160 17.93 -0.33 -0.55
N ILE A 161 16.95 -1.19 -0.87
CA ILE A 161 16.69 -2.43 -0.13
C ILE A 161 16.76 -3.59 -1.14
N LYS A 162 17.75 -4.47 -0.96
CA LYS A 162 17.87 -5.73 -1.66
C LYS A 162 16.98 -6.75 -0.98
N ILE A 163 16.26 -7.54 -1.77
CA ILE A 163 15.35 -8.55 -1.23
C ILE A 163 15.77 -9.96 -1.62
N ALA A 164 15.46 -10.92 -0.76
CA ALA A 164 15.45 -12.34 -1.08
C ALA A 164 14.15 -12.95 -0.54
N SER A 165 13.44 -13.73 -1.36
CA SER A 165 12.19 -14.38 -0.98
C SER A 165 12.35 -15.90 -0.93
N LEU A 166 11.62 -16.56 -0.01
CA LEU A 166 11.56 -18.01 0.04
C LEU A 166 10.71 -18.58 -1.11
N PHE A 167 9.68 -17.85 -1.54
CA PHE A 167 8.90 -18.13 -2.74
C PHE A 167 8.53 -16.82 -3.43
N THR A 168 8.53 -16.84 -4.76
CA THR A 168 7.58 -16.00 -5.50
C THR A 168 6.22 -16.69 -5.58
N LEU A 169 5.16 -15.91 -5.82
CA LEU A 169 3.82 -16.47 -5.93
C LEU A 169 3.70 -17.38 -7.15
N THR A 170 4.37 -17.05 -8.26
CA THR A 170 4.45 -17.91 -9.45
C THR A 170 5.13 -19.24 -9.10
N GLU A 171 6.29 -19.24 -8.44
CA GLU A 171 6.97 -20.49 -8.03
C GLU A 171 6.07 -21.35 -7.13
N LEU A 172 5.34 -20.71 -6.21
CA LEU A 172 4.42 -21.41 -5.31
C LEU A 172 3.26 -22.06 -6.08
N LEU A 173 2.68 -21.35 -7.05
CA LEU A 173 1.60 -21.86 -7.91
C LEU A 173 2.07 -23.02 -8.77
N GLU A 174 3.25 -22.93 -9.36
CA GLU A 174 3.83 -23.99 -10.19
C GLU A 174 3.97 -25.29 -9.41
N ILE A 175 4.51 -25.22 -8.19
CA ILE A 175 4.65 -26.39 -7.31
C ILE A 175 3.27 -26.97 -6.97
N LEU A 176 2.31 -26.12 -6.58
CA LEU A 176 0.96 -26.59 -6.22
C LEU A 176 0.23 -27.23 -7.42
N HIS A 177 0.46 -26.73 -8.64
CA HIS A 177 -0.12 -27.29 -9.84
C HIS A 177 0.51 -28.63 -10.21
N GLN A 178 1.84 -28.73 -10.19
CA GLN A 178 2.58 -29.98 -10.47
C GLN A 178 2.20 -31.11 -9.50
N GLU A 179 1.94 -30.78 -8.24
CA GLU A 179 1.55 -31.73 -7.19
C GLU A 179 0.02 -31.93 -7.09
N ASN A 180 -0.74 -31.45 -8.09
CA ASN A 180 -2.20 -31.59 -8.21
C ASN A 180 -3.01 -31.05 -7.01
N ARG A 181 -2.52 -30.01 -6.33
CA ARG A 181 -3.26 -29.32 -5.25
C ARG A 181 -4.21 -28.24 -5.76
N ILE A 182 -3.97 -27.71 -6.95
CA ILE A 182 -4.82 -26.70 -7.58
C ILE A 182 -5.21 -27.12 -8.99
N THR A 183 -6.41 -26.74 -9.40
CA THR A 183 -6.88 -26.99 -10.77
C THR A 183 -6.13 -26.11 -11.77
N LYS A 184 -6.13 -26.52 -13.05
CA LYS A 184 -5.58 -25.69 -14.13
C LYS A 184 -6.27 -24.32 -14.20
N GLU A 185 -7.58 -24.28 -13.97
CA GLU A 185 -8.36 -23.03 -13.92
C GLU A 185 -7.88 -22.10 -12.79
N GLN A 186 -7.68 -22.62 -11.57
CA GLN A 186 -7.14 -21.83 -10.45
C GLN A 186 -5.73 -21.31 -10.73
N PHE A 187 -4.89 -22.13 -11.36
CA PHE A 187 -3.54 -21.74 -11.77
C PHE A 187 -3.57 -20.61 -12.80
N ASP A 188 -4.34 -20.79 -13.88
CA ASP A 188 -4.46 -19.82 -14.98
C ASP A 188 -5.07 -18.49 -14.50
N GLU A 189 -6.15 -18.54 -13.70
CA GLU A 189 -6.80 -17.35 -13.12
C GLU A 189 -5.84 -16.57 -12.21
N THR A 190 -5.10 -17.27 -11.35
CA THR A 190 -4.19 -16.61 -10.40
C THR A 190 -2.96 -16.04 -11.11
N THR A 191 -2.43 -16.76 -12.10
CA THR A 191 -1.30 -16.28 -12.93
C THR A 191 -1.70 -15.03 -13.70
N LEU A 192 -2.89 -15.05 -14.32
CA LEU A 192 -3.45 -13.88 -14.97
C LEU A 192 -3.61 -12.72 -13.97
N PHE A 193 -4.10 -12.97 -12.75
CA PHE A 193 -4.22 -11.95 -11.70
C PHE A 193 -2.86 -11.33 -11.34
N ILE A 194 -1.79 -12.12 -11.19
CA ILE A 194 -0.44 -11.62 -10.88
C ILE A 194 0.05 -10.67 -11.97
N HIS A 195 -0.11 -11.05 -13.25
CA HIS A 195 0.36 -10.25 -14.37
C HIS A 195 -0.54 -9.05 -14.71
N SER A 196 -1.85 -9.13 -14.44
CA SER A 196 -2.83 -8.08 -14.74
C SER A 196 -3.07 -7.09 -13.61
N SER A 197 -2.75 -7.45 -12.37
CA SER A 197 -2.89 -6.59 -11.19
C SER A 197 -1.52 -6.03 -10.78
N PRO A 198 -1.07 -4.88 -11.32
CA PRO A 198 0.11 -4.22 -10.81
C PRO A 198 -0.07 -3.90 -9.32
N ALA A 199 1.05 -3.75 -8.62
CA ALA A 199 1.13 -3.30 -7.24
C ALA A 199 -0.01 -2.33 -6.89
N PRO A 200 -0.70 -2.46 -5.74
CA PRO A 200 -1.24 -1.27 -5.11
C PRO A 200 -0.04 -0.35 -4.83
N LYS A 201 0.24 0.57 -5.75
CA LYS A 201 1.22 1.63 -5.55
C LYS A 201 0.68 2.49 -4.42
N ILE A 202 1.16 2.23 -3.22
CA ILE A 202 0.97 3.14 -2.09
C ILE A 202 1.97 4.29 -2.33
N PRO A 203 1.55 5.56 -2.36
CA PRO A 203 2.46 6.66 -2.54
C PRO A 203 3.37 6.69 -1.31
N SER A 204 4.69 6.64 -1.54
CA SER A 204 5.68 6.99 -0.54
C SER A 204 5.44 8.43 -0.12
N GLU A 205 4.95 8.62 1.11
CA GLU A 205 4.79 9.90 1.79
C GLU A 205 4.12 11.03 0.98
N LEU A 206 2.80 10.96 0.79
CA LEU A 206 2.03 12.21 0.70
C LEU A 206 1.91 12.76 2.12
N LYS A 207 2.84 13.64 2.50
CA LYS A 207 2.63 14.53 3.63
C LYS A 207 1.52 15.52 3.24
N PHE A 208 0.38 15.40 3.91
CA PHE A 208 -0.75 16.34 3.85
C PHE A 208 -0.41 17.70 4.51
N THR A 209 0.69 18.32 4.08
CA THR A 209 1.12 19.64 4.56
C THR A 209 1.83 20.51 3.52
N CYS A 210 2.08 20.05 2.29
CA CYS A 210 2.56 20.93 1.21
C CYS A 210 1.39 21.51 0.40
N SER A 211 1.58 22.66 -0.24
CA SER A 211 0.53 23.25 -1.06
C SER A 211 0.13 22.29 -2.19
N GLN A 212 -1.15 22.26 -2.59
CA GLN A 212 -1.59 21.45 -3.75
C GLN A 212 -0.78 21.79 -5.03
N LEU A 213 -0.24 23.01 -5.09
CA LEU A 213 0.67 23.47 -6.12
C LEU A 213 2.02 22.72 -6.11
N ASP A 214 2.62 22.50 -4.94
CA ASP A 214 3.86 21.73 -4.81
C ASP A 214 3.64 20.28 -5.25
N ARG A 215 2.51 19.68 -4.86
CA ARG A 215 2.13 18.33 -5.29
C ARG A 215 1.94 18.26 -6.80
N LEU A 216 1.27 19.23 -7.40
CA LEU A 216 1.13 19.31 -8.86
C LEU A 216 2.50 19.43 -9.54
N ASN A 217 3.39 20.27 -9.02
CA ASN A 217 4.75 20.44 -9.57
C ASN A 217 5.57 19.15 -9.49
N GLN A 218 5.48 18.42 -8.38
CA GLN A 218 6.13 17.11 -8.22
C GLN A 218 5.59 16.10 -9.23
N ILE A 219 4.27 16.04 -9.43
CA ILE A 219 3.65 15.17 -10.42
C ILE A 219 4.12 15.53 -11.83
N ILE A 220 4.10 16.83 -12.18
CA ILE A 220 4.59 17.33 -13.48
C ILE A 220 6.03 16.91 -13.72
N GLN A 221 6.90 17.08 -12.72
CA GLN A 221 8.31 16.74 -12.83
C GLN A 221 8.51 15.21 -12.94
N SER A 222 7.80 14.44 -12.13
CA SER A 222 7.89 12.97 -12.12
C SER A 222 7.40 12.37 -13.43
N LYS A 223 6.35 12.93 -14.03
CA LYS A 223 5.72 12.40 -15.25
C LYS A 223 6.28 13.01 -16.52
N GLN A 224 7.09 14.07 -16.41
CA GLN A 224 7.47 14.93 -17.55
C GLN A 224 6.24 15.34 -18.38
N SER A 225 5.11 15.56 -17.70
CA SER A 225 3.81 15.84 -18.30
C SER A 225 3.22 17.09 -17.68
N ARG A 226 2.35 17.76 -18.41
CA ARG A 226 1.45 18.81 -17.88
C ARG A 226 0.00 18.54 -18.25
N LEU A 227 -0.28 17.33 -18.72
CA LEU A 227 -1.57 16.98 -19.28
C LEU A 227 -2.62 16.90 -18.16
N CYS A 228 -3.69 17.67 -18.31
CA CYS A 228 -4.91 17.54 -17.51
C CYS A 228 -6.02 17.08 -18.44
N VAL A 229 -6.69 15.98 -18.09
CA VAL A 229 -7.76 15.41 -18.93
C VAL A 229 -9.11 15.68 -18.29
N ALA A 230 -10.02 16.27 -19.06
CA ALA A 230 -11.43 16.34 -18.70
C ALA A 230 -12.11 15.04 -19.12
N MET A 231 -12.75 14.36 -18.16
CA MET A 231 -13.30 13.04 -18.35
C MET A 231 -14.80 13.05 -18.06
N ASP A 232 -15.55 13.52 -19.05
CA ASP A 232 -17.00 13.63 -19.02
C ASP A 232 -17.65 12.32 -19.52
N ILE A 233 -17.37 11.22 -18.79
CA ILE A 233 -17.84 9.87 -19.12
C ILE A 233 -19.00 9.51 -18.19
N LEU A 234 -20.15 9.15 -18.78
CA LEU A 234 -21.37 8.79 -18.04
C LEU A 234 -21.29 7.41 -17.38
N ASP A 235 -20.59 6.46 -18.01
CA ASP A 235 -20.44 5.09 -17.54
C ASP A 235 -19.30 5.00 -16.50
N PRO A 236 -19.59 4.64 -15.24
CA PRO A 236 -18.58 4.59 -14.19
C PRO A 236 -17.49 3.53 -14.43
N THR A 237 -17.83 2.41 -15.06
CA THR A 237 -16.86 1.34 -15.39
C THR A 237 -15.89 1.84 -16.44
N LYS A 238 -16.41 2.48 -17.49
CA LYS A 238 -15.60 3.07 -18.56
C LYS A 238 -14.75 4.23 -18.05
N LEU A 239 -15.29 5.05 -17.14
CA LEU A 239 -14.54 6.11 -16.47
C LEU A 239 -13.30 5.54 -15.76
N LEU A 240 -13.48 4.53 -14.90
CA LEU A 240 -12.38 3.91 -14.16
C LEU A 240 -11.38 3.22 -15.10
N GLN A 241 -11.85 2.53 -16.14
CA GLN A 241 -10.98 1.89 -17.13
C GLN A 241 -10.11 2.93 -17.84
N LEU A 242 -10.70 3.98 -18.40
CA LEU A 242 -9.94 5.00 -19.13
C LEU A 242 -9.00 5.76 -18.18
N THR A 243 -9.44 6.03 -16.95
CA THR A 243 -8.60 6.60 -15.89
C THR A 243 -7.36 5.75 -15.65
N ASP A 244 -7.51 4.42 -15.63
CA ASP A 244 -6.40 3.50 -15.42
C ASP A 244 -5.43 3.48 -16.62
N GLU A 245 -5.96 3.54 -17.84
CA GLU A 245 -5.18 3.55 -19.08
C GLU A 245 -4.33 4.83 -19.23
N ILE A 246 -4.91 6.00 -18.98
CA ILE A 246 -4.22 7.30 -19.17
C ILE A 246 -3.45 7.76 -17.93
N GLY A 247 -3.65 7.10 -16.79
CA GLY A 247 -3.23 7.60 -15.48
C GLY A 247 -1.76 7.97 -15.39
N LEU A 248 -0.87 7.22 -16.04
CA LEU A 248 0.58 7.48 -16.04
C LEU A 248 0.99 8.75 -16.80
N GLU A 249 0.18 9.18 -17.76
CA GLU A 249 0.49 10.31 -18.64
C GLU A 249 -0.10 11.63 -18.14
N VAL A 250 -1.10 11.58 -17.26
CA VAL A 250 -1.83 12.77 -16.80
C VAL A 250 -1.35 13.26 -15.44
N CYS A 251 -1.31 14.57 -15.26
CA CYS A 251 -1.02 15.21 -13.98
C CYS A 251 -2.27 15.43 -13.15
N ALA A 252 -3.42 15.61 -13.82
CA ALA A 252 -4.70 15.77 -13.18
C ALA A 252 -5.82 15.20 -14.08
N ILE A 253 -6.89 14.76 -13.43
CA ILE A 253 -8.12 14.35 -14.08
C ILE A 253 -9.24 15.19 -13.52
N LYS A 254 -9.95 15.87 -14.42
CA LYS A 254 -11.13 16.66 -14.11
C LYS A 254 -12.37 15.88 -14.48
N LEU A 255 -13.32 15.74 -13.57
CA LEU A 255 -14.59 15.06 -13.84
C LEU A 255 -15.78 15.81 -13.23
N HIS A 256 -16.97 15.33 -13.54
CA HIS A 256 -18.21 15.71 -12.90
C HIS A 256 -18.80 14.43 -12.29
N LEU A 257 -18.76 14.27 -10.97
CA LEU A 257 -19.27 13.02 -10.38
C LEU A 257 -20.80 12.89 -10.54
N ASP A 258 -21.50 14.01 -10.65
CA ASP A 258 -22.96 14.07 -10.68
C ASP A 258 -23.59 13.68 -12.03
N ILE A 259 -22.79 13.51 -13.09
CA ILE A 259 -23.29 13.05 -14.40
C ILE A 259 -23.27 11.52 -14.55
N LEU A 260 -22.72 10.81 -13.56
CA LEU A 260 -22.60 9.36 -13.61
C LEU A 260 -23.97 8.67 -13.56
N LEU A 261 -24.13 7.62 -14.36
CA LEU A 261 -25.36 6.84 -14.39
C LEU A 261 -25.59 6.10 -13.05
N SER A 262 -26.82 6.17 -12.55
CA SER A 262 -27.25 5.85 -11.18
C SER A 262 -27.26 4.37 -10.79
N ASN A 263 -26.76 3.49 -11.64
CA ASN A 263 -26.76 2.04 -11.42
C ASN A 263 -25.62 1.55 -10.50
N THR A 264 -24.74 2.44 -10.03
CA THR A 264 -23.57 2.09 -9.21
C THR A 264 -23.47 2.96 -7.95
N ASN A 265 -23.02 2.38 -6.84
CA ASN A 265 -22.78 3.13 -5.59
C ASN A 265 -21.69 4.19 -5.81
N PRO A 266 -21.99 5.50 -5.65
CA PRO A 266 -21.00 6.58 -5.83
C PRO A 266 -19.75 6.42 -4.97
N GLU A 267 -19.88 5.87 -3.75
CA GLU A 267 -18.74 5.64 -2.85
C GLU A 267 -17.73 4.65 -3.44
N MET A 268 -18.20 3.62 -4.16
CA MET A 268 -17.31 2.67 -4.83
C MET A 268 -16.53 3.33 -5.97
N ILE A 269 -17.18 4.26 -6.69
CA ILE A 269 -16.54 4.98 -7.81
C ILE A 269 -15.53 5.98 -7.29
N ILE A 270 -15.91 6.76 -6.26
CA ILE A 270 -14.99 7.67 -5.56
C ILE A 270 -13.77 6.89 -5.07
N GLN A 271 -13.97 5.76 -4.38
CA GLN A 271 -12.87 4.93 -3.91
C GLN A 271 -11.99 4.42 -5.05
N GLY A 272 -12.60 4.00 -6.17
CA GLY A 272 -11.89 3.61 -7.38
C GLY A 272 -11.02 4.73 -7.95
N LEU A 273 -11.57 5.94 -8.07
CA LEU A 273 -10.86 7.12 -8.55
C LEU A 273 -9.71 7.51 -7.62
N CYS A 274 -9.93 7.51 -6.29
CA CYS A 274 -8.87 7.76 -5.30
C CYS A 274 -7.77 6.71 -5.40
N ASN A 275 -8.13 5.43 -5.54
CA ASN A 275 -7.16 4.35 -5.73
C ASN A 275 -6.34 4.53 -7.00
N LEU A 276 -6.96 4.98 -8.10
CA LEU A 276 -6.27 5.25 -9.37
C LEU A 276 -5.39 6.50 -9.31
N SER A 277 -5.84 7.57 -8.63
CA SER A 277 -5.06 8.78 -8.36
C SER A 277 -3.79 8.45 -7.59
N VAL A 278 -3.92 7.63 -6.56
CA VAL A 278 -2.81 7.07 -5.79
C VAL A 278 -1.94 6.17 -6.65
N LYS A 279 -2.53 5.24 -7.40
CA LYS A 279 -1.83 4.26 -8.26
C LYS A 279 -0.95 4.97 -9.29
N HIS A 280 -1.47 6.01 -9.92
CA HIS A 280 -0.81 6.64 -11.04
C HIS A 280 -0.15 7.96 -10.72
N GLY A 281 -0.43 8.55 -9.56
CA GLY A 281 0.11 9.84 -9.15
C GLY A 281 -0.47 11.00 -9.95
N PHE A 282 -1.78 11.22 -9.91
CA PHE A 282 -2.43 12.40 -10.49
C PHE A 282 -3.38 13.07 -9.49
N LEU A 283 -3.73 14.32 -9.72
CA LEU A 283 -4.73 15.04 -8.91
C LEU A 283 -6.15 14.83 -9.44
N ILE A 284 -7.13 14.73 -8.54
CA ILE A 284 -8.55 14.68 -8.88
C ILE A 284 -9.15 16.09 -8.76
N ILE A 285 -9.77 16.56 -9.84
CA ILE A 285 -10.47 17.83 -9.89
C ILE A 285 -11.96 17.58 -10.10
N GLU A 286 -12.77 18.03 -9.16
CA GLU A 286 -14.23 17.93 -9.26
C GLU A 286 -14.78 19.25 -9.86
N ASP A 287 -15.34 19.19 -11.07
CA ASP A 287 -15.79 20.36 -11.80
C ASP A 287 -17.22 20.76 -11.42
N ARG A 288 -17.37 21.45 -10.29
CA ARG A 288 -18.70 21.80 -9.73
C ARG A 288 -19.12 23.24 -9.93
N LYS A 289 -18.21 24.11 -10.41
CA LYS A 289 -18.43 25.55 -10.63
C LYS A 289 -19.24 26.20 -9.50
N LEU A 290 -18.88 25.92 -8.24
CA LEU A 290 -19.64 26.37 -7.08
C LEU A 290 -19.84 27.89 -7.12
N ALA A 291 -21.09 28.33 -7.02
CA ALA A 291 -21.51 29.70 -7.28
C ALA A 291 -22.52 30.19 -6.23
N ASP A 292 -22.21 29.99 -4.95
CA ASP A 292 -23.07 30.34 -3.82
C ASP A 292 -22.28 31.07 -2.70
N ILE A 293 -22.97 31.57 -1.68
CA ILE A 293 -22.35 32.22 -0.52
C ILE A 293 -21.47 31.24 0.26
N GLY A 294 -20.44 31.76 0.92
CA GLY A 294 -19.40 30.94 1.56
C GLY A 294 -19.91 29.86 2.50
N GLN A 295 -20.95 30.14 3.29
CA GLN A 295 -21.50 29.13 4.21
C GLN A 295 -22.20 27.98 3.48
N THR A 296 -22.91 28.26 2.38
CA THR A 296 -23.53 27.24 1.54
C THR A 296 -22.48 26.39 0.86
N VAL A 297 -21.44 27.02 0.30
CA VAL A 297 -20.30 26.33 -0.33
C VAL A 297 -19.58 25.41 0.66
N TYR A 298 -19.35 25.87 1.89
CA TYR A 298 -18.78 25.04 2.95
C TYR A 298 -19.62 23.77 3.20
N ASN A 299 -20.94 23.92 3.30
CA ASN A 299 -21.86 22.80 3.52
C ASN A 299 -21.92 21.87 2.31
N GLN A 300 -21.93 22.40 1.08
CA GLN A 300 -21.92 21.61 -0.15
C GLN A 300 -20.66 20.74 -0.27
N LEU A 301 -19.51 21.26 0.15
CA LEU A 301 -18.24 20.55 0.09
C LEU A 301 -18.13 19.43 1.15
N LEU A 302 -18.50 19.70 2.40
CA LEU A 302 -18.33 18.74 3.51
C LEU A 302 -19.54 17.83 3.74
N HIS A 303 -20.74 18.36 3.58
CA HIS A 303 -21.98 17.70 3.97
C HIS A 303 -22.89 17.39 2.77
N GLY A 304 -22.49 17.77 1.56
CA GLY A 304 -23.19 17.43 0.34
C GLY A 304 -23.23 15.93 0.08
N VAL A 305 -24.12 15.50 -0.82
CA VAL A 305 -24.38 14.09 -1.15
C VAL A 305 -23.11 13.29 -1.43
N TYR A 306 -22.13 13.92 -2.08
CA TYR A 306 -20.86 13.27 -2.47
C TYR A 306 -19.68 13.60 -1.55
N ARG A 307 -19.87 14.42 -0.51
CA ARG A 307 -18.81 14.80 0.45
C ARG A 307 -17.48 15.13 -0.25
N ILE A 308 -17.54 16.03 -1.24
CA ILE A 308 -16.46 16.33 -2.21
C ILE A 308 -15.12 16.62 -1.52
N ALA A 309 -15.16 17.32 -0.38
CA ALA A 309 -13.97 17.65 0.40
C ALA A 309 -13.17 16.43 0.91
N GLU A 310 -13.80 15.26 1.04
CA GLU A 310 -13.16 14.05 1.59
C GLU A 310 -12.26 13.34 0.57
N TRP A 311 -12.40 13.61 -0.72
CA TRP A 311 -11.74 12.81 -1.76
C TRP A 311 -11.14 13.60 -2.94
N CYS A 312 -11.60 14.82 -3.21
CA CYS A 312 -11.06 15.63 -4.29
C CYS A 312 -9.82 16.42 -3.85
N ASP A 313 -8.87 16.62 -4.76
CA ASP A 313 -7.70 17.47 -4.51
C ASP A 313 -7.98 18.95 -4.79
N MET A 314 -8.85 19.20 -5.79
CA MET A 314 -9.26 20.53 -6.21
C MET A 314 -10.74 20.51 -6.66
N VAL A 315 -11.38 21.67 -6.58
CA VAL A 315 -12.75 21.86 -7.10
C VAL A 315 -12.80 23.16 -7.90
N THR A 316 -13.62 23.20 -8.94
CA THR A 316 -13.85 24.45 -9.69
C THR A 316 -14.89 25.32 -8.99
N VAL A 317 -14.64 26.64 -8.96
CA VAL A 317 -15.57 27.63 -8.39
C VAL A 317 -15.76 28.79 -9.34
N HIS A 318 -16.94 29.39 -9.29
CA HIS A 318 -17.23 30.61 -10.03
C HIS A 318 -16.77 31.82 -9.23
N CYS A 319 -16.24 32.84 -9.90
CA CYS A 319 -15.81 34.08 -9.24
C CYS A 319 -16.97 35.01 -8.81
N LEU A 320 -18.22 34.64 -9.10
CA LEU A 320 -19.41 35.51 -8.93
C LEU A 320 -19.76 35.76 -7.46
N PRO A 321 -19.69 34.78 -6.53
CA PRO A 321 -20.09 34.98 -5.14
C PRO A 321 -19.13 35.85 -4.31
N GLY A 322 -18.03 36.31 -4.91
CA GLY A 322 -17.04 37.13 -4.23
C GLY A 322 -16.16 36.35 -3.23
N PRO A 323 -15.45 37.05 -2.32
CA PRO A 323 -14.36 36.46 -1.55
C PRO A 323 -14.80 35.44 -0.50
N GLY A 324 -16.08 35.44 -0.10
CA GLY A 324 -16.61 34.52 0.92
C GLY A 324 -16.46 33.04 0.53
N VAL A 325 -16.35 32.72 -0.76
CA VAL A 325 -16.04 31.37 -1.23
C VAL A 325 -14.66 30.91 -0.74
N PHE A 326 -13.66 31.80 -0.70
CA PHE A 326 -12.31 31.47 -0.23
C PHE A 326 -12.28 31.23 1.29
N ASP A 327 -13.11 31.93 2.05
CA ASP A 327 -13.28 31.65 3.49
C ASP A 327 -13.87 30.27 3.73
N ALA A 328 -14.79 29.83 2.87
CA ALA A 328 -15.31 28.46 2.89
C ALA A 328 -14.18 27.43 2.72
N PHE A 329 -13.32 27.61 1.72
CA PHE A 329 -12.16 26.73 1.50
C PHE A 329 -11.19 26.70 2.67
N ARG A 330 -10.88 27.86 3.27
CA ARG A 330 -10.02 27.93 4.46
C ARG A 330 -10.61 27.11 5.61
N LYS A 331 -11.92 27.25 5.86
CA LYS A 331 -12.64 26.50 6.90
C LYS A 331 -12.69 25.00 6.62
N VAL A 332 -12.92 24.59 5.36
CA VAL A 332 -12.89 23.18 4.95
C VAL A 332 -11.51 22.59 5.21
N ASN A 333 -10.45 23.25 4.73
CA ASN A 333 -9.07 22.77 4.89
C ASN A 333 -8.66 22.68 6.36
N GLN A 334 -9.04 23.65 7.20
CA GLN A 334 -8.79 23.60 8.63
C GLN A 334 -9.47 22.38 9.26
N LYS A 335 -10.73 22.11 8.92
CA LYS A 335 -11.48 20.98 9.46
C LYS A 335 -10.91 19.63 9.02
N LEU A 336 -10.44 19.52 7.78
CA LEU A 336 -9.75 18.32 7.30
C LEU A 336 -8.45 18.07 8.09
N LEU A 337 -7.66 19.12 8.35
CA LEU A 337 -6.45 19.02 9.18
C LEU A 337 -6.77 18.61 10.64
N GLU A 338 -7.86 19.14 11.20
CA GLU A 338 -8.35 18.73 12.53
C GLU A 338 -8.75 17.25 12.54
N MET A 339 -9.48 16.78 11.52
CA MET A 339 -9.87 15.37 11.39
C MET A 339 -8.66 14.45 11.24
N GLU A 340 -7.64 14.83 10.47
CA GLU A 340 -6.39 14.07 10.35
C GLU A 340 -5.60 14.01 11.67
N ASN A 341 -5.66 15.06 12.49
CA ASN A 341 -4.98 15.11 13.78
C ASN A 341 -5.74 14.35 14.88
N ILE A 342 -7.04 14.12 14.72
CA ILE A 342 -7.85 13.28 15.62
C ILE A 342 -7.64 11.78 15.32
N ILE A 343 -7.23 11.45 14.09
CA ILE A 343 -6.97 10.07 13.63
C ILE A 343 -5.49 9.65 13.88
N LYS A 344 -4.60 10.59 14.23
CA LYS A 344 -3.18 10.36 14.57
C LYS A 344 -2.94 10.19 16.07
#